data_AF-A0A7R9QW28-F1
#
_entry.id   AF-A0A7R9QW28-F1
#
_cell.length_a   1.000
_cell.length_b   1.000
_cell.length_c   1.000
_cell.angle_alpha   90.00
_cell.angle_beta   90.00
_cell.angle_gamma   90.00
#
_symmetry.space_group_name_H-M   'P 1'
#
loop_
_entity.id
_entity.type
_entity.pdbx_description
1 polymer ?
#
loop_
_entity_poly.entity_id
_entity_poly.type
_entity_poly.pdbx_seq_one_letter_code
_entity_poly.pdbx_strand_id
1 'polypeptide(L)'
;CFLSVDPRNGCADRSNLKNCSQWQCSDDQIKCADSYCVDGQLKCNGKIECPMLSDWADEDNCPFSCSSDNRCPCIDTTINCTDVGLLEIPFNIESEILRMILKGNQLGKNLKPKMFVGFERMHTIDLSENQITYLPPGLFKNLWKLRILHLKNNMIERLDPHTFSGLPNLGTVYEY
;
A
#
# COMPACT_ATOMS: atom_id res chain seq x y z
N CYS A 1 -36.01 -0.60 5.06
CA CYS A 1 -35.93 -1.77 4.16
C CYS A 1 -37.30 -2.45 4.12
N PHE A 2 -37.74 -2.87 2.95
CA PHE A 2 -38.96 -3.69 2.82
C PHE A 2 -38.63 -5.04 2.19
N LEU A 3 -39.36 -6.08 2.59
CA LEU A 3 -39.28 -7.40 1.99
C LEU A 3 -39.83 -7.34 0.56
N SER A 4 -38.93 -7.45 -0.41
CA SER A 4 -39.26 -7.76 -1.79
C SER A 4 -39.87 -9.16 -1.86
N VAL A 5 -41.03 -9.25 -2.49
CA VAL A 5 -41.65 -10.52 -2.87
C VAL A 5 -40.98 -11.17 -4.08
N ASP A 6 -40.10 -10.44 -4.79
CA ASP A 6 -39.29 -10.98 -5.89
C ASP A 6 -37.87 -11.27 -5.36
N PRO A 7 -37.42 -12.54 -5.33
CA PRO A 7 -36.11 -12.95 -4.82
C PRO A 7 -34.94 -12.54 -5.72
N ARG A 8 -35.18 -12.13 -6.98
CA ARG A 8 -34.14 -11.64 -7.91
C ARG A 8 -33.72 -10.19 -7.65
N ASN A 9 -34.28 -9.63 -6.60
CA ASN A 9 -34.50 -8.21 -6.40
C ASN A 9 -34.08 -7.82 -4.97
N GLY A 10 -33.42 -8.72 -4.24
CA GLY A 10 -32.86 -8.52 -2.91
C GLY A 10 -31.38 -8.09 -2.92
N CYS A 11 -30.80 -7.90 -1.74
CA CYS A 11 -29.39 -7.59 -1.56
C CYS A 11 -28.50 -8.81 -1.87
N ALA A 12 -27.21 -8.56 -2.15
CA ALA A 12 -26.23 -9.58 -2.54
C ALA A 12 -25.98 -10.65 -1.46
N ASP A 13 -26.36 -10.37 -0.21
CA ASP A 13 -26.34 -11.29 0.94
C ASP A 13 -27.50 -12.31 0.93
N ARG A 14 -28.31 -12.34 -0.15
CA ARG A 14 -29.53 -13.15 -0.31
C ARG A 14 -30.68 -12.71 0.59
N SER A 15 -30.60 -11.54 1.22
CA SER A 15 -31.76 -10.96 1.89
C SER A 15 -32.70 -10.37 0.84
N ASN A 16 -34.01 -10.58 1.01
CA ASN A 16 -35.01 -10.11 0.05
C ASN A 16 -35.26 -8.60 0.18
N LEU A 17 -34.34 -7.82 0.74
CA LEU A 17 -34.58 -6.44 1.13
C LEU A 17 -34.31 -5.47 -0.04
N LYS A 18 -35.22 -4.52 -0.27
CA LYS A 18 -35.05 -3.39 -1.20
C LYS A 18 -35.04 -2.05 -0.47
N ASN A 19 -34.42 -1.05 -1.11
CA ASN A 19 -34.35 0.34 -0.66
C ASN A 19 -33.80 0.44 0.78
N CYS A 20 -32.61 -0.11 0.98
CA CYS A 20 -31.94 -0.09 2.27
C CYS A 20 -31.06 1.16 2.49
N SER A 21 -31.15 2.17 1.62
CA SER A 21 -30.53 3.50 1.81
C SER A 21 -30.86 4.15 3.15
N GLN A 22 -32.03 3.84 3.73
CA GLN A 22 -32.44 4.39 5.04
C GLN A 22 -32.04 3.53 6.25
N TRP A 23 -31.35 2.40 6.02
CA TRP A 23 -30.89 1.53 7.10
C TRP A 23 -29.56 2.04 7.65
N GLN A 24 -29.53 2.34 8.96
CA GLN A 24 -28.31 2.72 9.67
C GLN A 24 -27.50 1.48 10.05
N CYS A 25 -26.20 1.52 9.78
CA CYS A 25 -25.25 0.52 10.27
C CYS A 25 -24.92 0.79 11.73
N SER A 26 -24.36 -0.24 12.39
CA SER A 26 -23.72 -0.06 13.69
C SER A 26 -22.54 0.92 13.60
N ASP A 27 -22.12 1.48 14.74
CA ASP A 27 -21.06 2.50 14.80
C ASP A 27 -19.71 2.00 14.24
N ASP A 28 -19.48 0.70 14.22
CA ASP A 28 -18.28 0.02 13.74
C ASP A 28 -18.39 -0.47 12.29
N GLN A 29 -19.44 -0.10 11.56
CA GLN A 29 -19.74 -0.59 10.23
C GLN A 29 -19.89 0.51 9.19
N ILE A 30 -19.54 0.21 7.94
CA ILE A 30 -19.69 1.10 6.79
C ILE A 30 -20.93 0.71 6.00
N LYS A 31 -21.70 1.69 5.56
CA LYS A 31 -22.86 1.48 4.70
C LYS A 31 -22.44 1.47 3.23
N CYS A 32 -22.55 0.34 2.55
CA CYS A 32 -22.57 0.34 1.08
C CYS A 32 -23.95 0.86 0.62
N ALA A 33 -23.99 1.89 -0.23
CA ALA A 33 -25.13 2.74 -0.61
C ALA A 33 -26.54 2.14 -0.38
N ASP A 34 -27.16 1.60 -1.43
CA ASP A 34 -28.50 0.99 -1.36
C ASP A 34 -28.48 -0.46 -0.83
N SER A 35 -27.38 -0.87 -0.21
CA SER A 35 -27.03 -2.28 0.05
C SER A 35 -26.83 -2.58 1.54
N TYR A 36 -26.02 -3.60 1.85
CA TYR A 36 -25.70 -4.10 3.18
C TYR A 36 -24.61 -3.25 3.88
N CYS A 37 -24.42 -3.49 5.18
CA CYS A 37 -23.34 -2.93 5.97
C CYS A 37 -22.13 -3.87 5.96
N VAL A 38 -20.93 -3.32 5.85
CA VAL A 38 -19.67 -4.06 5.94
C VAL A 38 -18.91 -3.65 7.19
N ASP A 39 -17.98 -4.50 7.63
CA ASP A 39 -17.11 -4.22 8.77
C ASP A 39 -16.30 -2.95 8.51
N GLY A 40 -16.23 -2.05 9.50
CA GLY A 40 -15.50 -0.79 9.44
C GLY A 40 -14.00 -0.95 9.19
N GLN A 41 -13.42 -2.11 9.53
CA GLN A 41 -12.03 -2.45 9.22
C GLN A 41 -11.76 -2.57 7.72
N LEU A 42 -12.81 -2.65 6.91
CA LEU A 42 -12.71 -2.74 5.46
C LEU A 42 -12.62 -1.36 4.80
N LYS A 43 -12.73 -0.25 5.55
CA LYS A 43 -12.55 1.09 4.97
C LYS A 43 -11.09 1.32 4.55
N CYS A 44 -10.87 1.84 3.35
CA CYS A 44 -9.57 2.29 2.87
C CYS A 44 -8.49 1.20 2.94
N ASN A 45 -8.86 -0.03 2.60
CA ASN A 45 -8.00 -1.20 2.63
C ASN A 45 -7.40 -1.54 1.24
N GLY A 46 -7.80 -0.81 0.19
CA GLY A 46 -7.34 -1.00 -1.19
C GLY A 46 -8.01 -2.14 -1.96
N LYS A 47 -9.08 -2.72 -1.45
CA LYS A 47 -9.94 -3.72 -2.09
C LYS A 47 -11.37 -3.19 -2.14
N ILE A 48 -12.08 -3.54 -3.21
CA ILE A 48 -13.46 -3.09 -3.40
C ILE A 48 -14.38 -4.21 -2.91
N GLU A 49 -14.87 -4.08 -1.68
CA GLU A 49 -15.81 -5.01 -1.05
C GLU A 49 -17.27 -4.52 -1.07
N CYS A 50 -17.52 -3.25 -1.41
CA CYS A 50 -18.83 -2.73 -1.81
C CYS A 50 -18.97 -2.74 -3.35
N PRO A 51 -19.38 -3.82 -4.03
CA PRO A 51 -19.11 -4.00 -5.46
C PRO A 51 -20.30 -3.66 -6.38
N MET A 52 -21.43 -3.19 -5.84
CA MET A 52 -22.65 -3.02 -6.64
C MET A 52 -22.70 -1.67 -7.36
N LEU A 53 -22.74 -1.73 -8.70
CA LEU A 53 -23.19 -0.69 -9.62
C LEU A 53 -22.73 0.73 -9.24
N SER A 54 -21.42 0.96 -9.30
CA SER A 54 -20.73 2.25 -9.15
C SER A 54 -20.52 2.80 -7.74
N ASP A 55 -20.81 2.02 -6.71
CA ASP A 55 -20.45 2.40 -5.35
C ASP A 55 -19.07 1.87 -4.97
N TRP A 56 -18.29 2.71 -4.31
CA TRP A 56 -16.94 2.46 -3.79
C TRP A 56 -16.87 2.97 -2.36
N ALA A 57 -17.99 2.97 -1.62
CA ALA A 57 -18.16 3.61 -0.31
C ALA A 57 -17.12 3.22 0.76
N ASP A 58 -16.57 2.00 0.69
CA ASP A 58 -15.47 1.51 1.51
C ASP A 58 -14.13 2.17 1.16
N GLU A 59 -13.95 2.57 -0.09
CA GLU A 59 -12.76 3.25 -0.63
C GLU A 59 -13.01 4.73 -0.98
N ASP A 60 -14.22 5.26 -0.72
CA ASP A 60 -14.63 6.64 -1.01
C ASP A 60 -14.26 7.59 0.12
N ASN A 61 -13.78 8.78 -0.27
CA ASN A 61 -13.28 9.82 0.63
C ASN A 61 -12.31 9.29 1.70
N CYS A 62 -11.44 8.35 1.30
CA CYS A 62 -10.33 7.94 2.14
C CYS A 62 -9.42 9.14 2.40
N PRO A 63 -9.08 9.45 3.66
CA PRO A 63 -8.06 10.44 3.94
C PRO A 63 -6.78 9.99 3.24
N PHE A 64 -6.10 10.91 2.55
CA PHE A 64 -4.81 10.62 1.95
C PHE A 64 -3.87 10.08 3.04
N SER A 65 -3.68 8.77 3.07
CA SER A 65 -2.99 8.09 4.16
C SER A 65 -1.60 7.78 3.64
N CYS A 66 -0.73 8.77 3.79
CA CYS A 66 0.65 8.71 3.33
C CYS A 66 1.42 7.51 3.90
N SER A 67 1.22 7.22 5.18
CA SER A 67 1.93 6.20 5.93
C SER A 67 1.17 5.88 7.20
N SER A 68 1.27 4.64 7.68
CA SER A 68 0.86 4.29 9.04
C SER A 68 1.75 4.91 10.13
N ASP A 69 2.91 5.47 9.76
CA ASP A 69 3.85 6.15 10.67
C ASP A 69 3.80 7.67 10.48
N ASN A 70 3.31 8.39 11.49
CA ASN A 70 3.22 9.86 11.48
C ASN A 70 4.58 10.57 11.37
N ARG A 71 5.70 9.86 11.56
CA ARG A 71 7.07 10.38 11.40
C ARG A 71 7.52 10.38 9.94
N CYS A 72 6.74 9.77 9.05
CA CYS A 72 6.97 9.69 7.62
C CYS A 72 6.01 10.61 6.84
N PRO A 73 6.23 11.94 6.83
CA PRO A 73 5.38 12.85 6.06
C PRO A 73 5.46 12.60 4.55
N CYS A 74 4.33 12.81 3.87
CA CYS A 74 4.29 12.90 2.41
C CYS A 74 4.21 14.35 1.97
N ILE A 75 5.02 14.69 0.98
CA ILE A 75 4.94 15.94 0.23
C ILE A 75 4.77 15.53 -1.24
N ASP A 76 3.62 15.88 -1.82
CA ASP A 76 3.18 15.40 -3.13
C ASP A 76 3.25 13.86 -3.24
N THR A 77 4.10 13.35 -4.13
CA THR A 77 4.28 11.91 -4.41
C THR A 77 5.52 11.34 -3.71
N THR A 78 6.06 12.06 -2.72
CA THR A 78 7.26 11.68 -1.98
C THR A 78 6.93 11.40 -0.53
N ILE A 79 7.22 10.19 -0.05
CA ILE A 79 7.26 9.87 1.37
C ILE A 79 8.69 10.02 1.90
N ASN A 80 8.86 10.74 3.01
CA ASN A 80 10.15 10.96 3.64
C ASN A 80 10.18 10.46 5.08
N CYS A 81 10.95 9.40 5.32
CA CYS A 81 11.16 8.76 6.62
C CYS A 81 12.63 8.88 7.08
N THR A 82 13.30 10.00 6.82
CA THR A 82 14.73 10.12 7.13
C THR A 82 14.99 10.14 8.64
N ASP A 83 15.92 9.32 9.12
CA ASP A 83 16.41 9.30 10.50
C ASP A 83 15.33 9.11 11.59
N VAL A 84 14.26 8.36 11.30
CA VAL A 84 13.17 8.10 12.27
C VAL A 84 13.33 6.78 13.03
N GLY A 85 14.38 6.00 12.74
CA GLY A 85 14.67 4.74 13.39
C GLY A 85 13.76 3.60 12.94
N LEU A 86 13.37 3.56 11.67
CA LEU A 86 12.60 2.43 11.12
C LEU A 86 13.38 1.13 11.22
N LEU A 87 12.69 0.09 11.70
CA LEU A 87 13.14 -1.30 11.64
C LEU A 87 12.55 -2.03 10.43
N GLU A 88 11.42 -1.55 9.90
CA GLU A 88 10.71 -2.11 8.74
C GLU A 88 10.12 -0.99 7.88
N ILE A 89 9.77 -1.30 6.64
CA ILE A 89 9.14 -0.35 5.72
C ILE A 89 7.70 -0.10 6.20
N PRO A 90 7.20 1.15 6.25
CA PRO A 90 5.83 1.40 6.64
C PRO A 90 4.83 0.76 5.68
N PHE A 91 3.72 0.26 6.21
CA PHE A 91 2.61 -0.30 5.44
C PHE A 91 1.50 0.74 5.22
N ASN A 92 0.51 0.42 4.38
CA ASN A 92 -0.59 1.31 4.01
C ASN A 92 -0.11 2.64 3.39
N ILE A 93 0.89 2.56 2.52
CA ILE A 93 1.35 3.70 1.71
C ILE A 93 0.59 3.65 0.38
N GLU A 94 0.07 4.78 -0.08
CA GLU A 94 -0.65 4.87 -1.34
C GLU A 94 0.18 4.44 -2.56
N SER A 95 -0.48 3.79 -3.51
CA SER A 95 0.15 3.30 -4.75
C SER A 95 0.63 4.43 -5.67
N GLU A 96 0.15 5.66 -5.48
CA GLU A 96 0.56 6.84 -6.24
C GLU A 96 1.91 7.44 -5.81
N ILE A 97 2.51 6.96 -4.72
CA ILE A 97 3.84 7.38 -4.29
C ILE A 97 4.89 6.97 -5.32
N LEU A 98 5.66 7.96 -5.78
CA LEU A 98 6.70 7.79 -6.80
C LEU A 98 8.11 7.77 -6.19
N ARG A 99 8.30 8.36 -5.00
CA ARG A 99 9.60 8.48 -4.34
C ARG A 99 9.49 8.11 -2.87
N MET A 100 10.35 7.20 -2.44
CA MET A 100 10.43 6.74 -1.06
C MET A 100 11.82 7.01 -0.49
N ILE A 101 11.91 7.87 0.52
CA ILE A 101 13.16 8.23 1.18
C ILE A 101 13.19 7.55 2.56
N LEU A 102 13.99 6.50 2.70
CA LEU A 102 14.14 5.70 3.93
C LEU A 102 15.55 5.86 4.51
N LYS A 103 16.24 6.95 4.17
CA LYS A 103 17.63 7.19 4.56
C LYS A 103 17.81 7.16 6.09
N GLY A 104 18.94 6.61 6.55
CA GLY A 104 19.35 6.75 7.95
C GLY A 104 18.53 5.92 8.94
N ASN A 105 18.00 4.78 8.49
CA ASN A 105 17.22 3.87 9.32
C ASN A 105 17.98 2.56 9.60
N GLN A 106 17.29 1.54 10.11
CA GLN A 106 17.87 0.27 10.57
C GLN A 106 17.26 -0.92 9.82
N LEU A 107 16.91 -0.71 8.54
CA LEU A 107 16.20 -1.70 7.73
C LEU A 107 17.04 -2.93 7.37
N GLY A 108 18.37 -2.84 7.42
CA GLY A 108 19.29 -3.86 6.89
C GLY A 108 19.05 -5.28 7.39
N LYS A 109 18.65 -5.47 8.66
CA LYS A 109 18.39 -6.80 9.23
C LYS A 109 17.05 -7.40 8.83
N ASN A 110 16.11 -6.56 8.38
CA ASN A 110 14.72 -6.94 8.17
C ASN A 110 14.30 -6.92 6.70
N LEU A 111 15.24 -6.72 5.77
CA LEU A 111 14.93 -6.80 4.35
C LEU A 111 14.50 -8.21 3.95
N LYS A 112 13.32 -8.33 3.33
CA LYS A 112 12.73 -9.60 2.86
C LYS A 112 12.29 -9.48 1.40
N PRO A 113 12.20 -10.61 0.66
CA PRO A 113 11.59 -10.61 -0.67
C PRO A 113 10.17 -10.04 -0.64
N LYS A 114 9.75 -9.40 -1.74
CA LYS A 114 8.38 -8.88 -1.94
C LYS A 114 7.93 -7.77 -0.96
N MET A 115 8.83 -7.18 -0.18
CA MET A 115 8.44 -6.08 0.72
C MET A 115 7.95 -4.82 0.01
N PHE A 116 8.33 -4.62 -1.25
CA PHE A 116 7.89 -3.49 -2.05
C PHE A 116 6.72 -3.83 -3.00
N VAL A 117 6.01 -4.93 -2.79
CA VAL A 117 4.80 -5.26 -3.58
C VAL A 117 3.71 -4.21 -3.34
N GLY A 118 3.01 -3.79 -4.40
CA GLY A 118 2.03 -2.71 -4.36
C GLY A 118 2.60 -1.32 -4.69
N PHE A 119 3.91 -1.20 -4.84
CA PHE A 119 4.59 0.05 -5.22
C PHE A 119 5.10 0.03 -6.67
N GLU A 120 4.35 -0.57 -7.61
CA GLU A 120 4.84 -0.75 -8.99
C GLU A 120 5.12 0.57 -9.73
N ARG A 121 4.60 1.69 -9.23
CA ARG A 121 4.78 3.05 -9.76
C ARG A 121 6.02 3.77 -9.22
N MET A 122 6.73 3.20 -8.24
CA MET A 122 7.91 3.84 -7.67
C MET A 122 8.99 4.09 -8.72
N HIS A 123 9.51 5.32 -8.75
CA HIS A 123 10.61 5.76 -9.59
C HIS A 123 11.93 5.86 -8.83
N THR A 124 11.87 6.14 -7.53
CA THR A 124 13.07 6.33 -6.71
C THR A 124 12.89 5.73 -5.32
N ILE A 125 13.88 4.94 -4.91
CA ILE A 125 14.03 4.42 -3.55
C ILE A 125 15.38 4.87 -3.01
N ASP A 126 15.38 5.52 -1.84
CA ASP A 126 16.59 5.82 -1.10
C ASP A 126 16.68 4.95 0.16
N LEU A 127 17.60 3.98 0.12
CA LEU A 127 17.95 3.06 1.21
C LEU A 127 19.35 3.37 1.76
N SER A 128 19.87 4.58 1.55
CA SER A 128 21.19 4.96 2.04
C SER A 128 21.24 4.92 3.58
N GLU A 129 22.42 4.62 4.13
CA GLU A 129 22.65 4.66 5.59
C GLU A 129 21.70 3.74 6.39
N ASN A 130 21.40 2.54 5.87
CA ASN A 130 20.46 1.58 6.48
C ASN A 130 21.11 0.33 7.10
N GLN A 131 22.45 0.33 7.21
CA GLN A 131 23.23 -0.80 7.71
C GLN A 131 22.96 -2.10 6.95
N ILE A 132 22.64 -2.01 5.65
CA ILE A 132 22.30 -3.15 4.81
C ILE A 132 23.58 -3.94 4.52
N THR A 133 23.58 -5.23 4.87
CA THR A 133 24.70 -6.15 4.57
C THR A 133 24.39 -7.08 3.40
N TYR A 134 23.10 -7.31 3.13
CA TYR A 134 22.62 -8.22 2.10
C TYR A 134 21.29 -7.73 1.53
N LEU A 135 21.14 -7.83 0.20
CA LEU A 135 19.88 -7.57 -0.50
C LEU A 135 19.29 -8.93 -0.94
N PRO A 136 18.16 -9.37 -0.37
CA PRO A 136 17.58 -10.65 -0.74
C PRO A 136 17.04 -10.64 -2.19
N PRO A 137 17.22 -11.74 -2.94
CA PRO A 137 16.62 -11.91 -4.26
C PRO A 137 15.12 -11.66 -4.22
N GLY A 138 14.65 -10.83 -5.16
CA GLY A 138 13.23 -10.47 -5.25
C GLY A 138 12.75 -9.45 -4.21
N LEU A 139 13.66 -8.77 -3.49
CA LEU A 139 13.33 -7.58 -2.70
C LEU A 139 12.58 -6.54 -3.54
N PHE A 140 13.14 -6.21 -4.71
CA PHE A 140 12.63 -5.20 -5.63
C PHE A 140 11.76 -5.78 -6.74
N LYS A 141 11.22 -7.00 -6.53
CA LYS A 141 10.43 -7.68 -7.56
C LYS A 141 9.20 -6.85 -7.92
N ASN A 142 8.92 -6.74 -9.21
CA ASN A 142 7.80 -6.00 -9.81
C ASN A 142 7.86 -4.47 -9.73
N LEU A 143 8.99 -3.88 -9.34
CA LEU A 143 9.16 -2.42 -9.40
C LEU A 143 9.55 -1.98 -10.81
N TRP A 144 8.65 -2.20 -11.77
CA TRP A 144 8.93 -2.02 -13.18
C TRP A 144 9.24 -0.57 -13.56
N LYS A 145 8.78 0.41 -12.78
CA LYS A 145 9.01 1.84 -13.02
C LYS A 145 10.25 2.40 -12.29
N LEU A 146 10.92 1.60 -11.46
CA LEU A 146 12.05 2.07 -10.68
C LEU A 146 13.20 2.48 -11.59
N ARG A 147 13.70 3.71 -11.42
CA ARG A 147 14.79 4.29 -12.21
C ARG A 147 16.04 4.52 -11.39
N ILE A 148 15.87 4.92 -10.13
CA ILE A 148 16.95 5.35 -9.25
C ILE A 148 16.87 4.57 -7.93
N LEU A 149 17.98 3.93 -7.56
CA LEU A 149 18.14 3.24 -6.29
C LEU A 149 19.38 3.76 -5.58
N HIS A 150 19.20 4.36 -4.40
CA HIS A 150 20.32 4.78 -3.55
C HIS A 150 20.59 3.72 -2.48
N LEU A 151 21.83 3.25 -2.42
CA LEU A 151 22.36 2.27 -1.48
C LEU A 151 23.65 2.77 -0.80
N LYS A 152 23.98 4.06 -0.96
CA LYS A 152 25.19 4.68 -0.41
C LYS A 152 25.29 4.48 1.10
N ASN A 153 26.52 4.36 1.61
CA ASN A 153 26.80 4.23 3.04
C ASN A 153 26.08 3.02 3.69
N ASN A 154 25.99 1.90 2.96
CA ASN A 154 25.63 0.60 3.51
C ASN A 154 26.87 -0.30 3.65
N MET A 155 26.68 -1.54 4.09
CA MET A 155 27.73 -2.53 4.32
C MET A 155 27.58 -3.75 3.39
N ILE A 156 27.12 -3.51 2.16
CA ILE A 156 26.85 -4.57 1.19
C ILE A 156 28.19 -5.10 0.67
N GLU A 157 28.55 -6.32 1.05
CA GLU A 157 29.80 -6.94 0.61
C GLU A 157 29.65 -7.68 -0.73
N ARG A 158 28.46 -8.23 -0.98
CA ARG A 158 28.16 -9.05 -2.16
C ARG A 158 26.72 -8.85 -2.61
N LEU A 159 26.52 -8.82 -3.92
CA LEU A 159 25.20 -8.81 -4.55
C LEU A 159 24.92 -10.19 -5.13
N ASP A 160 23.70 -10.71 -4.92
CA ASP A 160 23.23 -11.88 -5.64
C ASP A 160 23.03 -11.53 -7.13
N PRO A 161 23.35 -12.42 -8.09
CA PRO A 161 23.11 -12.18 -9.51
C PRO A 161 21.66 -11.78 -9.85
N HIS A 162 20.70 -12.18 -9.03
CA HIS A 162 19.28 -11.89 -9.21
C HIS A 162 18.77 -10.71 -8.35
N THR A 163 19.65 -9.98 -7.67
CA THR A 163 19.27 -8.85 -6.79
C THR A 163 18.38 -7.83 -7.49
N PHE A 164 18.70 -7.51 -8.75
CA PHE A 164 17.97 -6.52 -9.56
C PHE A 164 17.00 -7.16 -10.56
N SER A 165 16.67 -8.44 -10.40
CA SER A 165 15.68 -9.10 -11.25
C SER A 165 14.30 -8.45 -11.11
N GLY A 166 13.66 -8.14 -12.23
CA GLY A 166 12.35 -7.46 -12.23
C GLY A 166 12.42 -5.93 -12.24
N LEU A 167 13.60 -5.35 -12.47
CA LEU A 167 13.84 -3.91 -12.59
C LEU A 167 14.21 -3.49 -14.04
N PRO A 168 13.32 -3.65 -15.03
CA PRO A 168 13.64 -3.42 -16.45
C PRO A 168 14.02 -1.96 -16.80
N ASN A 169 13.64 -0.99 -15.96
CA ASN A 169 13.88 0.44 -16.19
C ASN A 169 14.91 1.06 -15.23
N LEU A 170 15.61 0.25 -14.44
CA LEU A 170 16.62 0.75 -13.51
C LEU A 170 17.81 1.31 -14.30
N GLY A 171 18.00 2.62 -14.19
CA GLY A 171 19.05 3.33 -14.90
C GLY A 171 20.24 3.71 -14.03
N THR A 172 20.03 3.91 -12.72
CA THR A 172 21.09 4.40 -11.83
C THR A 172 21.02 3.75 -10.46
N VAL A 173 22.16 3.22 -10.02
CA VAL A 173 22.38 2.71 -8.66
C VAL A 173 23.53 3.51 -8.04
N TYR A 174 23.28 4.12 -6.88
CA TYR A 174 24.30 4.86 -6.13
C TYR A 174 24.74 4.03 -4.93
N GLU A 175 25.93 3.43 -4.98
CA GLU A 175 26.41 2.48 -3.94
C GLU A 175 27.65 2.95 -3.15
N TYR A 176 28.30 4.06 -3.55
CA TYR A 176 29.49 4.64 -2.90
C TYR A 176 29.21 5.97 -2.20
#